data_AF-A0A928ZPL4-F1
#
_entry.id   AF-A0A928ZPL4-F1
#
_cell.length_a   1.000
_cell.length_b   1.000
_cell.length_c   1.000
_cell.angle_alpha   90.00
_cell.angle_beta   90.00
_cell.angle_gamma   90.00
#
_symmetry.space_group_name_H-M   'P 1'
#
loop_
_entity.id
_entity.type
_entity.pdbx_description
1 polymer ?
#
loop_
_entity_poly.entity_id
_entity_poly.type
_entity_poly.pdbx_seq_one_letter_code
_entity_poly.pdbx_strand_id
1 'polypeptide(L)'
;MTDPDIFATADVWELLSQDMGNKSVLSHRSGDGYGFDSSVMLLACEKLSHWNWDEMMESVFQKKLDLRDLIRLRFESDEAIGELEREWNDRDRLDEDTKLLHNTKQRTQPWKTGLPFKPENMSNFYKKKEKTLLRKLWEVRSEGALAMLKAAKNIVTIGEPRAYNKHPDPNQEEFFLSLLREALREKFIEKNLVQSEIETGHIRQDIFQAIDRVNRSPVEIVDSLKR
;
A
#
# COMPACT_ATOMS: atom_id res chain seq x y z
N MET A 1 -4.91 -14.60 2.39
CA MET A 1 -5.56 -13.27 2.39
C MET A 1 -4.52 -12.24 1.98
N THR A 2 -4.88 -11.27 1.14
CA THR A 2 -3.98 -10.19 0.69
C THR A 2 -4.70 -8.85 0.66
N ASP A 3 -3.97 -7.77 0.91
CA ASP A 3 -4.43 -6.42 0.60
C ASP A 3 -4.57 -6.22 -0.93
N PRO A 4 -5.44 -5.30 -1.39
CA PRO A 4 -5.74 -5.13 -2.81
C PRO A 4 -4.63 -4.42 -3.60
N ASP A 5 -3.65 -3.82 -2.94
CA ASP A 5 -2.48 -3.15 -3.54
C ASP A 5 -1.22 -4.04 -3.51
N ILE A 6 -1.42 -5.36 -3.55
CA ILE A 6 -0.38 -6.38 -3.63
C ILE A 6 -0.41 -7.09 -4.98
N PHE A 7 0.75 -7.23 -5.61
CA PHE A 7 0.92 -7.84 -6.93
C PHE A 7 1.96 -8.96 -6.89
N ALA A 8 1.62 -10.11 -7.46
CA ALA A 8 2.51 -11.27 -7.48
C ALA A 8 3.54 -11.20 -8.61
N THR A 9 4.79 -11.48 -8.27
CA THR A 9 5.94 -11.59 -9.18
C THR A 9 6.43 -13.05 -9.32
N ALA A 10 5.89 -13.96 -8.50
CA ALA A 10 6.18 -15.39 -8.50
C ALA A 10 4.88 -16.22 -8.43
N ASP A 11 5.01 -17.54 -8.56
CA ASP A 11 3.87 -18.45 -8.41
C ASP A 11 3.38 -18.48 -6.95
N VAL A 12 2.16 -17.99 -6.74
CA VAL A 12 1.51 -17.94 -5.42
C VAL A 12 1.28 -19.36 -4.86
N TRP A 13 1.29 -20.39 -5.69
CA TRP A 13 1.19 -21.78 -5.23
C TRP A 13 2.33 -22.16 -4.26
N GLU A 14 3.52 -21.57 -4.38
CA GLU A 14 4.62 -21.79 -3.44
C GLU A 14 4.24 -21.31 -2.02
N LEU A 15 3.53 -20.19 -1.89
CA LEU A 15 3.01 -19.69 -0.60
C LEU A 15 1.90 -20.60 -0.07
N LEU A 16 0.95 -20.96 -0.93
CA LEU A 16 -0.19 -21.80 -0.55
C LEU A 16 0.22 -23.22 -0.14
N SER A 17 1.41 -23.66 -0.55
CA SER A 17 1.98 -24.98 -0.23
C SER A 17 2.97 -24.96 0.93
N GLN A 18 3.18 -23.82 1.60
CA GLN A 18 4.10 -23.74 2.74
C GLN A 18 3.63 -24.62 3.91
N ASP A 19 4.59 -25.24 4.59
CA ASP A 19 4.33 -25.95 5.84
C ASP A 19 4.15 -24.92 6.98
N MET A 20 2.93 -24.83 7.50
CA MET A 20 2.60 -23.97 8.63
C MET A 20 2.92 -24.62 9.98
N GLY A 21 3.35 -25.88 10.00
CA GLY A 21 3.59 -26.64 11.23
C GLY A 21 2.37 -26.60 12.18
N ASN A 22 2.61 -26.21 13.43
CA ASN A 22 1.55 -26.03 14.42
C ASN A 22 0.84 -24.66 14.34
N LYS A 23 1.30 -23.74 13.51
CA LYS A 23 0.75 -22.38 13.37
C LYS A 23 -0.63 -22.40 12.70
N SER A 24 -1.46 -21.42 13.04
CA SER A 24 -2.76 -21.16 12.41
C SER A 24 -2.70 -20.03 11.39
N VAL A 25 -1.73 -19.12 11.53
CA VAL A 25 -1.49 -17.99 10.63
C VAL A 25 0.01 -17.89 10.33
N LEU A 26 0.40 -17.68 9.07
CA LEU A 26 1.72 -17.11 8.74
C LEU A 26 1.53 -15.67 8.27
N SER A 27 2.30 -14.75 8.83
CA SER A 27 2.24 -13.33 8.51
C SER A 27 3.58 -12.65 8.79
N HIS A 28 3.82 -11.49 8.18
CA HIS A 28 5.05 -10.74 8.37
C HIS A 28 4.99 -9.91 9.66
N ARG A 29 6.07 -9.90 10.44
CA ARG A 29 6.15 -9.04 11.63
C ARG A 29 6.19 -7.57 11.23
N SER A 30 5.39 -6.77 11.92
CA SER A 30 5.39 -5.33 11.67
C SER A 30 6.78 -4.73 11.97
N GLY A 31 7.26 -3.85 11.09
CA GLY A 31 8.55 -3.18 11.25
C GLY A 31 8.67 -2.28 12.49
N ASP A 32 7.55 -1.90 13.13
CA ASP A 32 7.54 -1.19 14.42
C ASP A 32 7.58 -2.13 15.64
N GLY A 33 7.66 -3.45 15.42
CA GLY A 33 7.64 -4.49 16.45
C GLY A 33 6.27 -4.72 17.10
N TYR A 34 5.23 -3.98 16.68
CA TYR A 34 3.90 -4.09 17.26
C TYR A 34 3.05 -5.10 16.48
N GLY A 35 3.13 -6.37 16.87
CA GLY A 35 2.36 -7.47 16.25
C GLY A 35 2.78 -7.78 14.82
N PHE A 36 1.84 -8.27 14.03
CA PHE A 36 2.03 -8.71 12.65
C PHE A 36 1.28 -7.80 11.65
N ASP A 37 1.60 -7.90 10.36
CA ASP A 37 0.96 -7.17 9.27
C ASP A 37 -0.14 -8.05 8.64
N SER A 38 -1.43 -7.68 8.81
CA SER A 38 -2.54 -8.41 8.17
C SER A 38 -2.62 -8.26 6.64
N SER A 39 -1.65 -7.59 6.02
CA SER A 39 -1.65 -7.31 4.57
C SER A 39 -1.39 -8.55 3.73
N VAL A 40 -0.63 -9.52 4.25
CA VAL A 40 -0.50 -10.87 3.66
C VAL A 40 -0.58 -11.87 4.79
N MET A 41 -1.52 -12.81 4.67
CA MET A 41 -1.68 -13.91 5.61
C MET A 41 -1.95 -15.23 4.90
N LEU A 42 -1.18 -16.26 5.24
CA LEU A 42 -1.57 -17.65 4.98
C LEU A 42 -2.35 -18.16 6.20
N LEU A 43 -3.50 -18.77 5.96
CA LEU A 43 -4.47 -19.13 7.00
C LEU A 43 -4.77 -20.63 6.97
N ALA A 44 -4.52 -21.32 8.08
CA ALA A 44 -4.98 -22.69 8.31
C ALA A 44 -6.42 -22.63 8.83
N CYS A 45 -7.38 -22.48 7.91
CA CYS A 45 -8.78 -22.19 8.23
C CYS A 45 -9.39 -23.18 9.24
N GLU A 46 -8.98 -24.44 9.22
CA GLU A 46 -9.43 -25.48 10.15
C GLU A 46 -9.01 -25.24 11.60
N LYS A 47 -7.92 -24.49 11.83
CA LYS A 47 -7.44 -24.10 13.17
C LYS A 47 -8.00 -22.75 13.64
N LEU A 48 -8.73 -22.04 12.77
CA LEU A 48 -9.23 -20.68 13.00
C LEU A 48 -10.75 -20.66 13.25
N SER A 49 -11.29 -21.70 13.89
CA SER A 49 -12.74 -21.80 14.15
C SER A 49 -13.28 -20.70 15.08
N HIS A 50 -12.42 -20.01 15.83
CA HIS A 50 -12.77 -18.85 16.65
C HIS A 50 -12.80 -17.54 15.86
N TRP A 51 -12.38 -17.53 14.59
CA TRP A 51 -12.48 -16.35 13.73
C TRP A 51 -13.90 -16.20 13.21
N ASN A 52 -14.65 -15.27 13.80
CA ASN A 52 -15.99 -14.90 13.36
C ASN A 52 -16.01 -13.42 13.01
N TRP A 53 -16.14 -13.12 11.71
CA TRP A 53 -16.10 -11.74 11.20
C TRP A 53 -17.15 -10.84 11.83
N ASP A 54 -18.40 -11.30 11.92
CA ASP A 54 -19.50 -10.48 12.42
C ASP A 54 -19.30 -10.16 13.90
N GLU A 55 -18.87 -11.13 14.71
CA GLU A 55 -18.58 -10.92 16.13
C GLU A 55 -17.34 -10.03 16.37
N MET A 56 -16.29 -10.21 15.56
CA MET A 56 -15.08 -9.38 15.62
C MET A 56 -15.41 -7.92 15.27
N MET A 57 -16.18 -7.69 14.21
CA MET A 57 -16.56 -6.34 13.80
C MET A 57 -17.48 -5.67 14.83
N GLU A 58 -18.47 -6.40 15.36
CA GLU A 58 -19.30 -5.89 16.46
C GLU A 58 -18.44 -5.54 17.68
N SER A 59 -17.44 -6.35 18.01
CA SER A 59 -16.49 -6.06 19.09
C SER A 59 -15.66 -4.80 18.84
N VAL A 60 -15.25 -4.55 17.60
CA VAL A 60 -14.58 -3.29 17.21
C VAL A 60 -15.53 -2.11 17.36
N PHE A 61 -16.77 -2.19 16.86
CA PHE A 61 -17.74 -1.10 16.96
C PHE A 61 -18.12 -0.78 18.41
N GLN A 62 -18.22 -1.81 19.26
CA GLN A 62 -18.42 -1.67 20.71
C GLN A 62 -17.15 -1.27 21.48
N LYS A 63 -16.01 -1.11 20.79
CA LYS A 63 -14.69 -0.79 21.37
C LYS A 63 -14.19 -1.80 22.41
N LYS A 64 -14.65 -3.05 22.30
CA LYS A 64 -14.14 -4.20 23.07
C LYS A 64 -12.85 -4.75 22.49
N LEU A 65 -12.64 -4.56 21.19
CA LEU A 65 -11.41 -4.86 20.47
C LEU A 65 -10.90 -3.58 19.80
N ASP A 66 -9.63 -3.22 20.01
CA ASP A 66 -9.03 -2.10 19.31
C ASP A 66 -8.80 -2.47 17.84
N LEU A 67 -9.14 -1.57 16.91
CA LEU A 67 -8.97 -1.82 15.47
C LEU A 67 -7.50 -2.06 15.11
N ARG A 68 -6.57 -1.37 15.78
CA ARG A 68 -5.13 -1.63 15.59
C ARG A 68 -4.80 -3.02 16.07
N ASP A 69 -5.36 -3.50 17.18
CA ASP A 69 -5.11 -4.87 17.66
C ASP A 69 -5.68 -5.93 16.71
N LEU A 70 -6.85 -5.69 16.10
CA LEU A 70 -7.39 -6.55 15.03
C LEU A 70 -6.43 -6.59 13.82
N ILE A 71 -6.06 -5.44 13.26
CA ILE A 71 -5.15 -5.33 12.10
C ILE A 71 -3.77 -5.91 12.41
N ARG A 72 -3.34 -5.86 13.68
CA ARG A 72 -2.03 -6.32 14.13
C ARG A 72 -2.03 -7.76 14.66
N LEU A 73 -3.15 -8.46 14.55
CA LEU A 73 -3.36 -9.83 15.04
C LEU A 73 -3.03 -10.00 16.53
N ARG A 74 -3.22 -8.94 17.33
CA ARG A 74 -2.87 -8.92 18.76
C ARG A 74 -3.87 -9.63 19.66
N PHE A 75 -5.00 -10.04 19.09
CA PHE A 75 -5.99 -10.89 19.74
C PHE A 75 -5.66 -12.38 19.60
N GLU A 76 -4.74 -12.74 18.69
CA GLU A 76 -4.19 -14.09 18.56
C GLU A 76 -2.99 -14.28 19.48
N SER A 77 -2.70 -15.54 19.84
CA SER A 77 -1.50 -15.85 20.61
C SER A 77 -0.25 -15.84 19.72
N ASP A 78 0.88 -15.43 20.29
CA ASP A 78 2.17 -15.41 19.58
C ASP A 78 2.59 -16.84 19.15
N GLU A 79 2.15 -17.87 19.88
CA GLU A 79 2.38 -19.27 19.51
C GLU A 79 1.58 -19.70 18.29
N ALA A 80 0.43 -19.08 18.02
CA ALA A 80 -0.44 -19.40 16.89
C ALA A 80 0.06 -18.79 15.57
N ILE A 81 0.81 -17.68 15.63
CA ILE A 81 1.33 -16.99 14.46
C ILE A 81 2.78 -17.43 14.16
N GLY A 82 3.05 -17.77 12.91
CA GLY A 82 4.39 -17.96 12.36
C GLY A 82 4.83 -16.78 11.52
N GLU A 83 6.14 -16.60 11.41
CA GLU A 83 6.72 -15.54 10.58
C GLU A 83 6.67 -15.95 9.11
N LEU A 84 6.16 -15.05 8.26
CA LEU A 84 6.23 -15.18 6.81
C LEU A 84 7.46 -14.44 6.28
N GLU A 85 8.16 -15.05 5.32
CA GLU A 85 9.36 -14.48 4.75
C GLU A 85 9.06 -13.14 4.06
N ARG A 86 10.06 -12.25 4.08
CA ARG A 86 9.94 -10.85 3.65
C ARG A 86 9.50 -10.74 2.19
N GLU A 87 9.99 -11.62 1.33
CA GLU A 87 9.67 -11.67 -0.10
C GLU A 87 8.18 -11.86 -0.40
N TRP A 88 7.43 -12.46 0.53
CA TRP A 88 5.98 -12.64 0.44
C TRP A 88 5.18 -11.42 0.93
N ASN A 89 5.83 -10.33 1.35
CA ASN A 89 5.17 -9.07 1.68
C ASN A 89 6.14 -7.89 1.51
N ASP A 90 6.60 -7.69 0.28
CA ASP A 90 7.72 -6.80 -0.03
C ASP A 90 7.25 -5.35 -0.22
N ARG A 91 7.55 -4.49 0.75
CA ARG A 91 6.93 -3.16 0.85
C ARG A 91 7.66 -2.11 0.00
N ASP A 92 7.02 -1.67 -1.07
CA ASP A 92 7.51 -0.67 -2.03
C ASP A 92 8.92 -0.98 -2.58
N ARG A 93 9.27 -2.27 -2.64
CA ARG A 93 10.56 -2.77 -3.09
C ARG A 93 10.33 -3.92 -4.06
N LEU A 94 10.92 -3.78 -5.25
CA LEU A 94 10.88 -4.79 -6.30
C LEU A 94 12.32 -5.15 -6.66
N ASP A 95 12.74 -6.34 -6.27
CA ASP A 95 14.04 -6.93 -6.58
C ASP A 95 13.90 -8.39 -7.07
N GLU A 96 15.02 -9.08 -7.26
CA GLU A 96 15.04 -10.47 -7.74
C GLU A 96 14.43 -11.49 -6.77
N ASP A 97 14.37 -11.15 -5.48
CA ASP A 97 13.83 -12.01 -4.43
C ASP A 97 12.33 -11.77 -4.21
N THR A 98 11.80 -10.60 -4.61
CA THR A 98 10.39 -10.23 -4.40
C THR A 98 9.45 -11.28 -5.00
N LYS A 99 8.49 -11.77 -4.21
CA LYS A 99 7.40 -12.69 -4.65
C LYS A 99 6.01 -12.03 -4.62
N LEU A 100 5.76 -11.18 -3.64
CA LEU A 100 4.56 -10.34 -3.55
C LEU A 100 5.00 -8.88 -3.30
N LEU A 101 4.85 -8.04 -4.32
CA LEU A 101 5.10 -6.60 -4.24
C LEU A 101 3.90 -5.89 -3.59
N HIS A 102 4.12 -5.18 -2.49
CA HIS A 102 3.11 -4.45 -1.74
C HIS A 102 3.32 -2.93 -1.84
N ASN A 103 2.42 -2.24 -2.55
CA ASN A 103 2.54 -0.81 -2.85
C ASN A 103 1.97 0.08 -1.73
N THR A 104 2.65 0.08 -0.57
CA THR A 104 2.16 0.74 0.65
C THR A 104 2.14 2.27 0.58
N LYS A 105 3.01 2.87 -0.23
CA LYS A 105 3.12 4.34 -0.35
C LYS A 105 2.06 4.89 -1.28
N GLN A 106 0.91 5.25 -0.71
CA GLN A 106 -0.18 5.91 -1.43
C GLN A 106 0.26 7.04 -2.36
N ARG A 107 1.23 7.88 -1.94
CA ARG A 107 1.73 9.03 -2.71
C ARG A 107 2.34 8.67 -4.06
N THR A 108 2.78 7.44 -4.24
CA THR A 108 3.52 6.96 -5.41
C THR A 108 2.87 5.75 -6.07
N GLN A 109 1.67 5.34 -5.62
CA GLN A 109 0.94 4.22 -6.23
C GLN A 109 0.78 4.42 -7.75
N PRO A 110 1.22 3.47 -8.59
CA PRO A 110 1.30 3.63 -10.05
C PRO A 110 0.00 4.07 -10.73
N TRP A 111 -1.15 3.61 -10.22
CA TRP A 111 -2.48 3.94 -10.76
C TRP A 111 -2.96 5.34 -10.41
N LYS A 112 -2.33 6.05 -9.46
CA LYS A 112 -2.77 7.38 -9.02
C LYS A 112 -1.94 8.54 -9.56
N THR A 113 -0.79 8.27 -10.19
CA THR A 113 0.14 9.29 -10.70
C THR A 113 -0.59 10.44 -11.40
N GLY A 114 -0.32 11.68 -11.00
CA GLY A 114 -0.90 12.88 -11.61
C GLY A 114 -2.30 13.27 -11.12
N LEU A 115 -3.00 12.40 -10.39
CA LEU A 115 -4.27 12.80 -9.75
C LEU A 115 -4.04 13.85 -8.66
N PRO A 116 -5.03 14.71 -8.36
CA PRO A 116 -4.98 15.58 -7.20
C PRO A 116 -4.88 14.78 -5.90
N PHE A 117 -3.84 15.04 -5.13
CA PHE A 117 -3.60 14.48 -3.81
C PHE A 117 -4.28 15.34 -2.75
N LYS A 118 -5.27 14.74 -2.08
CA LYS A 118 -5.97 15.34 -0.95
C LYS A 118 -5.33 14.87 0.36
N PRO A 119 -4.75 15.76 1.19
CA PRO A 119 -4.11 15.38 2.45
C PRO A 119 -5.01 14.60 3.42
N GLU A 120 -6.32 14.82 3.35
CA GLU A 120 -7.34 14.08 4.10
C GLU A 120 -7.43 12.59 3.74
N ASN A 121 -6.89 12.18 2.57
CA ASN A 121 -6.82 10.78 2.17
C ASN A 121 -5.65 10.02 2.81
N MET A 122 -4.73 10.70 3.50
CA MET A 122 -3.70 10.01 4.30
C MET A 122 -4.35 9.25 5.44
N SER A 123 -3.86 8.02 5.72
CA SER A 123 -4.32 7.27 6.89
C SER A 123 -4.15 8.12 8.16
N ASN A 124 -5.15 8.04 9.04
CA ASN A 124 -5.19 8.81 10.30
C ASN A 124 -3.93 8.64 11.17
N PHE A 125 -3.17 7.55 10.99
CA PHE A 125 -1.90 7.27 11.67
C PHE A 125 -0.77 8.25 11.32
N TYR A 126 -0.80 8.88 10.14
CA TYR A 126 0.22 9.83 9.67
C TYR A 126 -0.22 11.29 9.70
N LYS A 127 -1.28 11.62 10.44
CA LYS A 127 -1.48 13.00 10.91
C LYS A 127 -0.35 13.34 11.90
N LYS A 128 0.84 13.56 11.35
CA LYS A 128 1.98 14.20 12.02
C LYS A 128 1.38 15.44 12.66
N LYS A 129 1.32 15.46 14.01
CA LYS A 129 0.80 16.60 14.80
C LYS A 129 1.18 17.86 14.06
N GLU A 130 0.22 18.50 13.41
CA GLU A 130 0.47 19.78 12.77
C GLU A 130 1.08 20.64 13.85
N LYS A 131 2.32 21.10 13.65
CA LYS A 131 2.92 22.08 14.55
C LYS A 131 1.91 23.21 14.62
N THR A 132 1.32 23.41 15.79
CA THR A 132 0.27 24.38 16.06
C THR A 132 0.70 25.73 15.48
N LEU A 133 -0.20 26.47 14.84
CA LEU A 133 0.05 27.81 14.26
C LEU A 133 0.94 28.70 15.16
N LEU A 134 0.74 28.61 16.47
CA LEU A 134 1.53 29.27 17.52
C LEU A 134 3.04 29.01 17.46
N ARG A 135 3.48 27.79 17.15
CA ARG A 135 4.90 27.42 17.05
C ARG A 135 5.54 27.93 15.75
N LYS A 136 4.79 27.94 14.65
CA LYS A 136 5.23 28.57 13.38
C LYS A 136 5.39 30.09 13.54
N LEU A 137 4.46 30.74 14.26
CA LEU A 137 4.53 32.17 14.59
C LEU A 137 5.76 32.52 15.45
N TRP A 138 6.16 31.64 16.37
CA TRP A 138 7.37 31.80 17.18
C TRP A 138 8.67 31.66 16.35
N GLU A 139 8.74 30.69 15.43
CA GLU A 139 9.86 30.53 14.48
C GLU A 139 9.96 31.78 13.57
N VAL A 140 8.84 32.31 13.05
CA VAL A 140 8.81 33.54 12.22
C VAL A 140 9.25 34.79 12.98
N ARG A 141 8.92 34.90 14.28
CA ARG A 141 9.28 36.07 15.11
C ARG A 141 10.78 36.12 15.44
N SER A 142 11.49 35.00 15.35
CA SER A 142 12.93 34.91 15.67
C SER A 142 13.86 35.07 14.46
N GLU A 143 13.41 34.79 13.24
CA GLU A 143 14.28 34.76 12.04
C GLU A 143 14.12 35.95 11.06
N GLY A 144 13.30 36.96 11.38
CA GLY A 144 13.22 38.21 10.61
C GLY A 144 12.59 38.11 9.21
N ALA A 145 12.73 39.17 8.40
CA ALA A 145 12.02 39.36 7.13
C ALA A 145 12.24 38.24 6.08
N LEU A 146 13.37 37.52 6.15
CA LEU A 146 13.68 36.41 5.25
C LEU A 146 12.81 35.16 5.54
N ALA A 147 12.48 34.91 6.81
CA ALA A 147 11.54 33.86 7.20
C ALA A 147 10.10 34.19 6.78
N MET A 148 9.71 35.48 6.80
CA MET A 148 8.43 35.94 6.26
C MET A 148 8.34 35.72 4.74
N LEU A 149 9.41 36.00 3.98
CA LEU A 149 9.47 35.69 2.55
C LEU A 149 9.38 34.18 2.26
N LYS A 150 10.07 33.34 3.03
CA LYS A 150 9.94 31.87 2.94
C LYS A 150 8.53 31.39 3.31
N ALA A 151 7.90 31.97 4.34
CA ALA A 151 6.54 31.67 4.73
C ALA A 151 5.52 32.09 3.65
N ALA A 152 5.68 33.27 3.05
CA ALA A 152 4.85 33.74 1.94
C ALA A 152 5.00 32.85 0.69
N LYS A 153 6.24 32.45 0.35
CA LYS A 153 6.50 31.50 -0.74
C LYS A 153 5.89 30.12 -0.45
N ASN A 154 5.95 29.68 0.82
CA ASN A 154 5.27 28.47 1.28
C ASN A 154 3.74 28.61 1.19
N ILE A 155 3.15 29.76 1.53
CA ILE A 155 1.71 30.03 1.41
C ILE A 155 1.25 29.94 -0.06
N VAL A 156 2.04 30.47 -1.00
CA VAL A 156 1.78 30.32 -2.44
C VAL A 156 1.81 28.84 -2.86
N THR A 157 2.76 28.05 -2.35
CA THR A 157 2.81 26.59 -2.60
C THR A 157 1.81 25.76 -1.78
N ILE A 158 1.14 26.34 -0.77
CA ILE A 158 0.11 25.68 0.04
C ILE A 158 -1.24 25.68 -0.71
N GLY A 159 -1.39 26.51 -1.74
CA GLY A 159 -2.59 26.60 -2.58
C GLY A 159 -2.61 25.71 -3.82
N GLU A 160 -1.48 25.12 -4.23
CA GLU A 160 -1.46 24.17 -5.35
C GLU A 160 -1.87 22.78 -4.85
N PRO A 161 -2.88 22.13 -5.48
CA PRO A 161 -3.16 20.74 -5.21
C PRO A 161 -1.87 19.95 -5.44
N ARG A 162 -1.30 19.37 -4.38
CA ARG A 162 -0.22 18.41 -4.55
C ARG A 162 -0.79 17.30 -5.44
N ALA A 163 -0.06 16.84 -6.44
CA ALA A 163 -0.46 15.65 -7.19
C ALA A 163 0.14 14.40 -6.54
N TYR A 164 -0.43 13.24 -6.82
CA TYR A 164 0.28 11.98 -6.63
C TYR A 164 1.52 11.97 -7.53
N ASN A 165 2.65 11.56 -6.96
CA ASN A 165 3.93 11.57 -7.63
C ASN A 165 4.09 10.31 -8.50
N LYS A 166 4.89 10.42 -9.56
CA LYS A 166 5.40 9.24 -10.25
C LYS A 166 6.15 8.34 -9.27
N HIS A 167 6.05 7.03 -9.45
CA HIS A 167 6.83 6.09 -8.64
C HIS A 167 8.35 6.31 -8.84
N PRO A 168 9.17 6.33 -7.77
CA PRO A 168 10.61 6.56 -7.89
C PRO A 168 11.35 5.42 -8.59
N ASP A 169 10.85 4.19 -8.44
CA ASP A 169 11.31 3.02 -9.17
C ASP A 169 10.46 2.85 -10.44
N PRO A 170 11.02 3.06 -11.64
CA PRO A 170 10.29 2.91 -12.89
C PRO A 170 9.88 1.46 -13.17
N ASN A 171 10.59 0.46 -12.63
CA ASN A 171 10.22 -0.95 -12.83
C ASN A 171 8.92 -1.28 -12.10
N GLN A 172 8.65 -0.72 -10.92
CA GLN A 172 7.38 -0.92 -10.21
C GLN A 172 6.18 -0.28 -10.94
N GLU A 173 6.37 0.91 -11.51
CA GLU A 173 5.32 1.53 -12.33
C GLU A 173 5.07 0.72 -13.61
N GLU A 174 6.14 0.34 -14.31
CA GLU A 174 6.04 -0.47 -15.52
C GLU A 174 5.44 -1.85 -15.24
N PHE A 175 5.78 -2.48 -14.11
CA PHE A 175 5.25 -3.78 -13.69
C PHE A 175 3.73 -3.72 -13.53
N PHE A 176 3.21 -2.77 -12.74
CA PHE A 176 1.77 -2.59 -12.60
C PHE A 176 1.07 -2.33 -13.95
N LEU A 177 1.63 -1.42 -14.76
CA LEU A 177 1.04 -1.09 -16.05
C LEU A 177 1.07 -2.28 -17.02
N SER A 178 2.11 -3.11 -16.98
CA SER A 178 2.21 -4.35 -17.76
C SER A 178 1.15 -5.38 -17.35
N LEU A 179 0.88 -5.54 -16.04
CA LEU A 179 -0.18 -6.40 -15.52
C LEU A 179 -1.56 -5.92 -15.96
N LEU A 180 -1.84 -4.62 -15.82
CA LEU A 180 -3.12 -4.04 -16.25
C LEU A 180 -3.32 -4.17 -17.77
N ARG A 181 -2.25 -4.02 -18.56
CA ARG A 181 -2.27 -4.26 -20.02
C ARG A 181 -2.70 -5.68 -20.35
N GLU A 182 -2.11 -6.67 -19.68
CA GLU A 182 -2.45 -8.09 -19.88
C GLU A 182 -3.86 -8.39 -19.40
N ALA A 183 -4.27 -7.87 -18.23
CA ALA A 183 -5.62 -8.05 -17.70
C ALA A 183 -6.70 -7.50 -18.65
N LEU A 184 -6.46 -6.36 -19.31
CA LEU A 184 -7.34 -5.81 -20.33
C LEU A 184 -7.34 -6.66 -21.62
N ARG A 185 -6.16 -7.11 -22.07
CA ARG A 185 -6.01 -7.93 -23.28
C ARG A 185 -6.73 -9.28 -23.16
N GLU A 186 -6.55 -9.94 -22.02
CA GLU A 186 -7.14 -11.24 -21.70
C GLU A 186 -8.58 -11.11 -21.16
N LYS A 187 -9.11 -9.89 -21.04
CA LYS A 187 -10.47 -9.59 -20.55
C LYS A 187 -10.75 -10.06 -19.11
N PHE A 188 -9.72 -10.15 -18.27
CA PHE A 188 -9.91 -10.25 -16.82
C PHE A 188 -10.49 -8.96 -16.23
N ILE A 189 -10.19 -7.82 -16.88
CA ILE A 189 -10.75 -6.51 -16.55
C ILE A 189 -11.37 -5.93 -17.81
N GLU A 190 -12.61 -5.44 -17.71
CA GLU A 190 -13.29 -4.78 -18.81
C GLU A 190 -12.81 -3.33 -18.95
N LYS A 191 -12.63 -2.87 -20.20
CA LYS A 191 -12.21 -1.49 -20.48
C LYS A 191 -13.17 -0.46 -19.88
N ASN A 192 -14.47 -0.77 -19.87
CA ASN A 192 -15.50 0.13 -19.33
C ASN A 192 -15.36 0.34 -17.81
N LEU A 193 -14.89 -0.67 -17.07
CA LEU A 193 -14.59 -0.52 -15.64
C LEU A 193 -13.44 0.46 -15.44
N VAL A 194 -12.34 0.30 -16.20
CA VAL A 194 -11.21 1.23 -16.11
C VAL A 194 -11.65 2.65 -16.49
N GLN A 195 -12.48 2.80 -17.51
CA GLN A 195 -13.03 4.09 -17.92
C GLN A 195 -13.87 4.75 -16.82
N SER A 196 -14.76 4.01 -16.16
CA SER A 196 -15.55 4.57 -15.05
C SER A 196 -14.68 4.97 -13.85
N GLU A 197 -13.63 4.21 -13.56
CA GLU A 197 -12.68 4.51 -12.46
C GLU A 197 -11.77 5.71 -12.78
N ILE A 198 -11.53 6.01 -14.05
CA ILE A 198 -10.90 7.26 -14.49
C ILE A 198 -11.85 8.43 -14.24
N GLU A 199 -13.13 8.30 -14.61
CA GLU A 199 -14.14 9.36 -14.48
C GLU A 199 -14.42 9.74 -13.02
N THR A 200 -14.39 8.75 -12.11
CA THR A 200 -14.50 8.98 -10.67
C THR A 200 -13.22 9.54 -10.03
N GLY A 201 -12.10 9.55 -10.78
CA GLY A 201 -10.81 10.03 -10.28
C GLY A 201 -10.12 9.06 -9.31
N HIS A 202 -10.43 7.76 -9.40
CA HIS A 202 -9.71 6.72 -8.66
C HIS A 202 -8.42 6.29 -9.38
N ILE A 203 -8.42 6.33 -10.71
CA ILE A 203 -7.29 6.00 -11.59
C ILE A 203 -6.86 7.24 -12.38
N ARG A 204 -5.55 7.35 -12.64
CA ARG A 204 -4.93 8.41 -13.45
C ARG A 204 -5.58 8.54 -14.83
N GLN A 205 -5.75 9.78 -15.27
CA GLN A 205 -6.43 10.11 -16.54
C GLN A 205 -5.70 9.58 -17.77
N ASP A 206 -4.38 9.44 -17.69
CA ASP A 206 -3.54 8.98 -18.79
C ASP A 206 -3.26 7.46 -18.76
N ILE A 207 -4.06 6.66 -18.03
CA ILE A 207 -3.75 5.24 -17.81
C ILE A 207 -3.65 4.44 -19.11
N PHE A 208 -4.51 4.70 -20.10
CA PHE A 208 -4.45 4.01 -21.39
C PHE A 208 -3.18 4.40 -22.17
N GLN A 209 -2.82 5.69 -22.18
CA GLN A 209 -1.57 6.14 -22.81
C GLN A 209 -0.34 5.64 -22.05
N ALA A 210 -0.42 5.47 -20.73
CA ALA A 210 0.66 4.92 -19.91
C ALA A 210 0.88 3.44 -20.22
N ILE A 211 -0.20 2.66 -20.34
CA ILE A 211 -0.17 1.26 -20.76
C ILE A 211 0.43 1.10 -22.16
N ASP A 212 0.04 1.94 -23.12
CA ASP A 212 0.53 1.89 -24.51
C ASP A 212 2.05 2.14 -24.62
N ARG A 213 2.67 2.78 -23.62
CA ARG A 213 4.12 3.03 -23.58
C ARG A 213 4.93 1.87 -23.00
N VAL A 214 4.28 0.93 -22.33
CA VAL A 214 4.95 -0.23 -21.75
C VAL A 214 5.29 -1.20 -22.87
N ASN A 215 6.55 -1.64 -22.93
CA ASN A 215 7.02 -2.58 -23.95
C ASN A 215 7.36 -3.95 -23.38
N ARG A 216 7.67 -4.05 -22.09
CA ARG A 216 7.98 -5.32 -21.41
C ARG A 216 6.72 -5.96 -20.83
N SER A 217 6.67 -7.28 -20.82
CA SER A 217 5.73 -8.10 -20.05
C SER A 217 6.10 -8.10 -18.56
N PRO A 218 5.19 -8.48 -17.65
CA PRO A 218 5.50 -8.62 -16.23
C PRO A 218 6.71 -9.54 -15.99
N VAL A 219 6.79 -10.66 -16.73
CA VAL A 219 7.88 -11.64 -16.63
C VAL A 219 9.21 -11.01 -17.06
N GLU A 220 9.27 -10.30 -18.19
CA GLU A 220 10.51 -9.64 -18.64
C GLU A 220 11.00 -8.57 -17.66
N ILE A 221 10.08 -7.88 -16.97
CA ILE A 221 10.43 -6.89 -15.95
C ILE A 221 11.08 -7.61 -14.76
N VAL A 222 10.45 -8.67 -14.24
CA VAL A 222 11.00 -9.46 -13.12
C VAL A 222 12.33 -10.11 -13.49
N ASP A 223 12.43 -10.71 -14.68
CA ASP A 223 13.66 -11.34 -15.16
C ASP A 223 14.81 -10.34 -15.32
N SER A 224 14.52 -9.08 -15.68
CA SER A 224 15.54 -8.03 -15.77
C SER A 224 16.16 -7.61 -14.43
N LEU A 225 15.58 -8.05 -13.31
CA LEU A 225 16.08 -7.78 -11.96
C LEU A 225 17.06 -8.83 -11.47
N LYS A 226 17.01 -10.04 -12.04
CA LYS A 226 17.90 -11.16 -11.70
C LYS A 226 19.33 -10.83 -12.15
N ARG A 227 20.28 -10.76 -11.23
CA ARG A 227 21.70 -10.45 -11.51
C ARG A 227 22.60 -11.67 -11.52
#